data_AF-A0AAU1FX34-F1
#
_entry.id   AF-A0AAU1FX34-F1
#
_cell.length_a   1.000
_cell.length_b   1.000
_cell.length_c   1.000
_cell.angle_alpha   90.00
_cell.angle_beta   90.00
_cell.angle_gamma   90.00
#
_symmetry.space_group_name_H-M   'P 1'
#
loop_
_entity.id
_entity.type
_entity.pdbx_description
1 polymer ?
#
loop_
_entity_poly.entity_id
_entity_poly.type
_entity_poly.pdbx_seq_one_letter_code
_entity_poly.pdbx_strand_id
1 'polypeptide(L)' 'MWAVLKEEIGTRFRPDRATTRAGIFDFAETFSNRRRLRRHINRGHLTPHETRLRHQQDQALAA' A
#
# COMPACT_ATOMS: atom_id res chain seq x y z
N MET A 1 -11.29 4.73 15.05
CA MET A 1 -10.54 4.29 13.84
C MET A 1 -9.09 4.78 13.83
N TRP A 2 -8.80 6.05 14.18
CA TRP A 2 -7.41 6.57 14.24
C TRP A 2 -6.57 6.06 15.43
N ALA A 3 -7.18 5.80 16.59
CA ALA A 3 -6.48 5.33 17.79
C ALA A 3 -5.89 3.92 17.62
N VAL A 4 -6.67 2.99 17.06
CA VAL A 4 -6.26 1.58 16.83
C VAL A 4 -5.06 1.49 15.88
N LEU A 5 -5.04 2.32 14.82
CA LEU A 5 -3.93 2.33 13.86
C LEU A 5 -2.60 2.72 14.51
N LYS A 6 -2.60 3.67 15.46
CA LYS A 6 -1.38 4.07 16.17
C LYS A 6 -0.89 2.99 17.13
N GLU A 7 -1.83 2.28 17.73
CA GLU A 7 -1.55 1.19 18.67
C GLU A 7 -0.94 -0.02 17.94
N GLU A 8 -1.51 -0.42 16.80
CA GLU A 8 -1.00 -1.50 15.94
C GLU A 8 0.38 -1.20 15.34
N ILE A 9 0.72 0.07 15.08
CA ILE A 9 2.03 0.48 14.54
C ILE A 9 3.11 0.60 15.64
N GLY A 10 2.75 0.48 16.93
CA GLY A 10 3.70 0.50 18.04
C GLY A 10 4.49 1.82 18.18
N THR A 11 3.97 2.93 17.65
CA THR A 11 4.70 4.21 17.62
C THR A 11 4.49 5.00 18.91
N ARG A 12 5.20 4.61 19.98
CA ARG A 12 5.32 5.40 21.23
C ARG A 12 6.15 6.68 21.03
N PHE A 13 6.97 6.72 19.98
CA PHE A 13 7.74 7.88 19.53
C PHE A 13 7.30 8.25 18.12
N ARG A 14 7.04 9.54 17.89
CA ARG A 14 6.62 10.07 16.58
C ARG A 14 7.85 10.10 15.67
N PRO A 15 7.96 9.23 14.66
CA PRO A 15 9.08 9.28 13.73
C PRO A 15 9.02 10.59 12.94
N ASP A 16 10.12 10.94 12.26
CA ASP A 16 10.08 12.04 11.31
C ASP A 16 8.99 11.79 10.25
N ARG A 17 8.56 12.87 9.58
CA ARG A 17 7.50 12.82 8.59
C ARG A 17 7.82 11.84 7.45
N ALA A 18 9.07 11.75 7.01
CA ALA A 18 9.50 10.82 5.96
C ALA A 18 9.38 9.36 6.42
N THR A 19 9.86 9.04 7.63
CA THR A 19 9.78 7.71 8.22
C THR A 19 8.33 7.28 8.45
N THR A 20 7.49 8.19 8.96
CA THR A 20 6.06 7.93 9.14
C THR A 20 5.38 7.66 7.80
N ARG A 21 5.74 8.42 6.76
CA ARG A 21 5.19 8.23 5.41
C ARG A 21 5.60 6.89 4.82
N ALA A 22 6.87 6.49 4.98
CA ALA A 22 7.36 5.21 4.51
C ALA A 22 6.63 4.03 5.19
N GLY A 23 6.46 4.07 6.52
CA GLY A 23 5.74 3.02 7.26
C GLY A 23 4.26 2.90 6.87
N ILE A 24 3.59 4.01 6.59
CA ILE A 24 2.20 3.98 6.07
C ILE A 24 2.15 3.34 4.68
N PHE A 25 3.09 3.67 3.79
CA PHE A 25 3.15 3.08 2.45
C PHE A 25 3.45 1.57 2.51
N ASP A 26 4.42 1.15 3.31
CA ASP A 26 4.79 -0.26 3.47
C ASP A 26 3.64 -1.09 4.06
N PHE A 27 2.95 -0.55 5.07
CA PHE A 27 1.75 -1.18 5.65
C PHE A 27 0.61 -1.29 4.63
N ALA A 28 0.30 -0.20 3.92
CA ALA A 28 -0.77 -0.18 2.93
C ALA A 28 -0.45 -1.09 1.73
N GLU A 29 0.80 -1.11 1.28
CA GLU A 29 1.31 -1.99 0.24
C GLU A 29 1.17 -3.46 0.67
N THR A 30 1.70 -3.84 1.82
CA THR A 30 1.62 -5.21 2.33
C THR A 30 0.18 -5.67 2.50
N PHE A 31 -0.68 -4.82 3.07
CA PHE A 31 -2.09 -5.17 3.31
C PHE A 31 -2.88 -5.27 1.99
N SER A 32 -2.71 -4.30 1.10
CA SER A 32 -3.34 -4.30 -0.21
C SER A 32 -2.85 -5.47 -1.07
N ASN A 33 -1.54 -5.75 -1.07
CA ASN A 33 -0.94 -6.88 -1.79
C ASN A 33 -1.40 -8.23 -1.22
N ARG A 34 -1.49 -8.42 0.10
CA ARG A 34 -2.07 -9.66 0.68
C ARG A 34 -3.53 -9.84 0.28
N ARG A 35 -4.34 -8.78 0.33
CA ARG A 35 -5.76 -8.85 -0.06
C ARG A 35 -5.93 -9.06 -1.57
N ARG A 36 -5.06 -8.44 -2.37
CA ARG A 36 -5.02 -8.55 -3.83
C ARG A 36 -4.53 -9.93 -4.27
N LEU A 37 -3.53 -10.51 -3.64
CA LEU A 37 -3.10 -11.89 -3.92
C LEU A 37 -4.21 -12.90 -3.63
N ARG A 38 -5.06 -12.66 -2.64
CA ARG A 38 -6.25 -13.49 -2.39
C ARG A 38 -7.34 -13.33 -3.46
N ARG A 39 -7.55 -12.13 -3.99
CA ARG A 39 -8.60 -11.84 -5.00
C ARG A 39 -8.16 -12.03 -6.46
N HIS A 40 -6.87 -11.87 -6.73
CA HIS A 40 -6.30 -11.80 -8.06
C HIS A 40 -4.96 -12.54 -8.09
N ILE A 41 -4.99 -13.84 -7.82
CA ILE A 41 -3.82 -14.74 -7.82
C ILE A 41 -2.96 -14.58 -9.08
N ASN A 42 -3.59 -14.43 -10.26
CA ASN A 42 -2.89 -14.28 -11.53
C ASN A 42 -2.15 -12.94 -11.71
N ARG A 43 -2.39 -11.93 -10.86
CA ARG A 43 -1.74 -10.61 -11.00
C ARG A 43 -0.35 -10.54 -10.36
N GLY A 44 0.11 -11.58 -9.65
CA GLY A 44 1.44 -11.64 -9.03
C GLY A 44 1.70 -10.57 -7.94
N HIS A 45 2.90 -10.58 -7.37
CA HIS A 45 3.38 -9.49 -6.52
C HIS A 45 3.82 -8.33 -7.42
N LEU A 46 3.08 -7.23 -7.41
CA LEU A 46 3.48 -5.99 -8.09
C LEU A 46 3.77 -4.95 -7.02
N THR A 47 4.87 -4.24 -7.20
CA THR A 47 5.19 -3.05 -6.42
C THR A 47 4.13 -1.96 -6.63
N PRO A 48 4.03 -0.97 -5.74
CA PRO A 48 3.11 0.15 -5.92
C PRO A 48 3.39 0.92 -7.20
N HIS A 49 4.66 1.02 -7.59
CA HIS A 49 5.07 1.69 -8.82
C HIS A 49 4.51 0.97 -10.05
N GLU A 50 4.67 -0.35 -10.14
CA GLU A 50 4.12 -1.15 -11.24
C GLU A 50 2.60 -1.15 -11.24
N THR A 51 1.98 -1.15 -10.06
CA THR A 51 0.52 -1.02 -9.91
C THR A 51 0.03 0.32 -10.45
N ARG A 52 0.75 1.42 -10.16
CA ARG A 52 0.45 2.76 -10.68
C ARG A 52 0.62 2.82 -12.20
N LEU A 53 1.70 2.26 -12.73
CA LEU A 53 1.95 2.21 -14.16
C LEU A 53 0.84 1.46 -14.90
N ARG A 54 0.46 0.27 -14.42
CA ARG A 54 -0.63 -0.50 -15.01
C ARG A 54 -1.97 0.22 -14.93
N HIS A 55 -2.27 0.88 -13.81
CA HIS A 55 -3.49 1.68 -13.69
C HIS A 55 -3.51 2.82 -14.73
N GLN A 56 -2.38 3.51 -14.92
CA GLN A 56 -2.29 4.56 -15.95
C GLN A 56 -2.44 4.00 -17.36
N GLN A 57 -1.87 2.83 -17.66
CA GLN A 57 -2.02 2.15 -18.94
C GLN A 57 -3.47 1.72 -19.20
N ASP A 58 -4.14 1.14 -18.22
CA ASP A 58 -5.55 0.71 -18.31
C ASP A 58 -6.48 1.90 -18.55
N GLN A 59 -6.24 3.02 -17.86
CA GLN A 59 -6.95 4.28 -18.07
C GLN A 59 -6.70 4.88 -19.46
N ALA A 60 -5.47 4.80 -19.98
CA ALA A 60 -5.14 5.28 -21.31
C ALA A 60 -5.74 4.40 -22.42
N LEU A 61 -5.90 3.10 -22.18
CA LEU A 61 -6.54 2.17 -23.12
C LEU A 61 -8.07 2.31 -23.12
N ALA A 62 -8.66 2.80 -22.04
CA ALA A 62 -10.10 3.01 -21.89
C ALA A 62 -10.60 4.38 -22.40
N ALA A 63 -9.70 5.25 -22.89
CA ALA A 63 -9.99 6.57 -23.44
C ALA A 63 -10.00 6.57 -24.96
#